data_AF-A0A8J7F7Z7-F1
#
_entry.id   AF-A0A8J7F7Z7-F1
#
_cell.length_a   1.000
_cell.length_b   1.000
_cell.length_c   1.000
_cell.angle_alpha   90.00
_cell.angle_beta   90.00
_cell.angle_gamma   90.00
#
_symmetry.space_group_name_H-M   'P 1'
#
loop_
_entity.id
_entity.type
_entity.pdbx_description
1 polymer ?
#
loop_
_entity_poly.entity_id
_entity_poly.type
_entity_poly.pdbx_seq_one_letter_code
_entity_poly.pdbx_strand_id
1 'polypeptide(L)'
;MSDRPLKLLLIDSDPIFRLGLRQTLEEFPELQVVAEAETYTSALQILAELAQIDPNQVNLVILEPDNNRSANRQEMGLQLIRQLKNQYPNLPILLLCHILQPGMLIALKAAGVNGYCPKGTPVSELIVAMEQVIQGNSYWVNQTQEFGEWESGKIQRNKGNSQNSLINKLRNNLHGSGTNYIKANLKEVTRELQIPGLTLLNKAILAGRRRELIAAQWLLNNLFDLSQPQQQPEANPFIRVTELPLPKPDSSIIIRNSTSNPLAPPLLSPRALQATLFASCINKLQFNLQNVTDIPLEIDILREDKKRELLYLLLQKFADSLDELRNSEVENHRLNEIKYILLSDIWQAAIKDFFGKFTRIKTAEIELEIVNILLEDAVIVQAGILNKIPLINELLSYLIFQTELYIDNTSYLPGREEANEHAAMILENMLIHLANAVMQPLLNRLADTEIIKKDYYNRQLISTREIERFRNDLSWKYRWQNYVGEAQKIFESRYELFVLAPRGIAKVFVYAPRNNELAQLGGIPLLVTLLLEFRDAATPRLQSLLSFLGNGVVFVLTRIVGRGVGLIVRGVLQGIGTA
;
A
#
# COMPACT_ATOMS: atom_id res chain seq x y z
N MET A 1 -41.01 -10.48 14.56
CA MET A 1 -40.42 -9.81 13.39
C MET A 1 -41.02 -10.49 12.17
N SER A 2 -41.31 -9.73 11.12
CA SER A 2 -42.07 -10.19 9.95
C SER A 2 -41.46 -11.46 9.34
N ASP A 3 -42.25 -12.52 9.14
CA ASP A 3 -41.85 -13.83 8.56
C ASP A 3 -41.43 -13.76 7.06
N ARG A 4 -40.99 -12.59 6.56
CA ARG A 4 -40.67 -12.40 5.15
C ARG A 4 -39.21 -11.98 4.99
N PRO A 5 -38.45 -12.66 4.12
CA PRO A 5 -37.06 -12.33 3.87
C PRO A 5 -36.95 -10.93 3.28
N LEU A 6 -35.86 -10.26 3.62
CA LEU A 6 -35.52 -8.92 3.23
C LEU A 6 -35.04 -8.92 1.79
N LYS A 7 -35.76 -8.20 0.92
CA LYS A 7 -35.55 -8.25 -0.53
C LYS A 7 -34.52 -7.23 -0.98
N LEU A 8 -33.47 -7.71 -1.63
CA LEU A 8 -32.29 -6.94 -2.02
C LEU A 8 -32.17 -6.79 -3.52
N LEU A 9 -31.77 -5.60 -3.96
CA LEU A 9 -31.24 -5.37 -5.30
C LEU A 9 -29.73 -5.14 -5.20
N LEU A 10 -28.95 -5.95 -5.91
CA LEU A 10 -27.50 -5.77 -6.01
C LEU A 10 -27.16 -5.03 -7.30
N ILE A 11 -26.41 -3.94 -7.20
CA ILE A 11 -25.92 -3.17 -8.35
C ILE A 11 -24.40 -3.12 -8.27
N ASP A 12 -23.74 -3.89 -9.13
CA ASP A 12 -22.27 -3.95 -9.22
C ASP A 12 -21.87 -4.34 -10.64
N SER A 13 -20.82 -3.75 -11.20
CA SER A 13 -20.33 -4.08 -12.54
C SER A 13 -19.45 -5.34 -12.55
N ASP A 14 -18.91 -5.77 -11.40
CA ASP A 14 -18.08 -6.97 -11.29
C ASP A 14 -18.94 -8.24 -11.17
N PRO A 15 -19.00 -9.12 -12.20
CA PRO A 15 -19.83 -10.31 -12.18
C PRO A 15 -19.38 -11.35 -11.14
N ILE A 16 -18.09 -11.42 -10.81
CA ILE A 16 -17.56 -12.37 -9.82
C ILE A 16 -17.94 -11.90 -8.42
N PHE A 17 -17.78 -10.60 -8.14
CA PHE A 17 -18.17 -10.03 -6.86
C PHE A 17 -19.67 -10.17 -6.62
N ARG A 18 -20.49 -9.86 -7.63
CA ARG A 18 -21.95 -9.95 -7.55
C ARG A 18 -22.43 -11.40 -7.31
N LEU A 19 -21.85 -12.38 -8.03
CA LEU A 19 -22.11 -13.81 -7.82
C LEU A 19 -21.72 -14.25 -6.40
N GLY A 20 -20.51 -13.89 -5.95
CA GLY A 20 -20.03 -14.24 -4.62
C GLY A 20 -20.86 -13.60 -3.51
N LEU A 21 -21.22 -12.32 -3.66
CA LEU A 21 -22.06 -11.61 -2.72
C LEU A 21 -23.46 -12.21 -2.66
N ARG A 22 -24.10 -12.52 -3.80
CA ARG A 22 -25.39 -13.24 -3.80
C ARG A 22 -25.28 -14.54 -3.03
N GLN A 23 -24.35 -15.42 -3.43
CA GLN A 23 -24.22 -16.74 -2.82
C GLN A 23 -24.08 -16.64 -1.31
N THR A 24 -23.29 -15.67 -0.84
CA THR A 24 -23.04 -15.45 0.57
C THR A 24 -24.24 -14.84 1.31
N LEU A 25 -24.99 -13.93 0.69
CA LEU A 25 -26.20 -13.35 1.30
C LEU A 25 -27.37 -14.33 1.32
N GLU A 26 -27.49 -15.20 0.32
CA GLU A 26 -28.55 -16.22 0.25
C GLU A 26 -28.34 -17.39 1.24
N GLU A 27 -27.17 -17.50 1.87
CA GLU A 27 -26.96 -18.40 3.03
C GLU A 27 -27.77 -17.96 4.26
N PHE A 28 -28.23 -16.71 4.29
CA PHE A 28 -29.01 -16.13 5.39
C PHE A 28 -30.51 -16.16 5.05
N PRO A 29 -31.34 -16.97 5.74
CA PRO A 29 -32.76 -17.16 5.39
C PRO A 29 -33.61 -15.88 5.53
N GLU A 30 -33.13 -14.89 6.29
CA GLU A 30 -33.74 -13.58 6.44
C GLU A 30 -33.45 -12.63 5.27
N LEU A 31 -32.59 -13.00 4.33
CA LEU A 31 -32.23 -12.19 3.16
C LEU A 31 -32.63 -12.91 1.86
N GLN A 32 -33.01 -12.12 0.86
CA GLN A 32 -33.32 -12.63 -0.47
C GLN A 32 -32.84 -11.62 -1.51
N VAL A 33 -31.95 -12.04 -2.41
CA VAL A 33 -31.59 -11.23 -3.58
C VAL A 33 -32.66 -11.41 -4.65
N VAL A 34 -33.51 -10.39 -4.84
CA VAL A 34 -34.63 -10.47 -5.79
C VAL A 34 -34.24 -10.07 -7.20
N ALA A 35 -33.16 -9.30 -7.35
CA ALA A 35 -32.62 -8.92 -8.64
C ALA A 35 -31.16 -8.48 -8.54
N GLU A 36 -30.51 -8.47 -9.68
CA GLU A 36 -29.15 -7.97 -9.90
C GLU A 36 -29.13 -7.06 -11.11
N ALA A 37 -28.26 -6.06 -11.08
CA ALA A 37 -27.99 -5.19 -12.20
C ALA A 37 -26.49 -5.02 -12.38
N GLU A 38 -26.02 -5.18 -13.62
CA GLU A 38 -24.64 -4.90 -14.01
C GLU A 38 -24.43 -3.41 -14.31
N THR A 39 -25.47 -2.75 -14.80
CA THR A 39 -25.43 -1.34 -15.23
C THR A 39 -26.50 -0.51 -14.56
N TYR A 40 -26.26 0.79 -14.42
CA TYR A 40 -27.21 1.74 -13.83
C TYR A 40 -28.55 1.79 -14.59
N THR A 41 -28.50 1.67 -15.91
CA THR A 41 -29.70 1.60 -16.77
C THR A 41 -30.50 0.34 -16.49
N SER A 42 -29.85 -0.83 -16.41
CA SER A 42 -30.53 -2.08 -16.05
C SER A 42 -31.13 -2.03 -14.65
N ALA A 43 -30.46 -1.40 -13.68
CA ALA A 43 -30.96 -1.25 -12.32
C ALA A 43 -32.26 -0.45 -12.26
N LEU A 44 -32.32 0.68 -12.99
CA LEU A 44 -33.51 1.51 -13.05
C LEU A 44 -34.68 0.81 -13.76
N GLN A 45 -34.40 0.06 -14.83
CA GLN A 45 -35.41 -0.73 -15.53
C GLN A 45 -35.99 -1.82 -14.62
N ILE A 46 -35.13 -2.59 -13.95
CA ILE A 46 -35.53 -3.63 -13.00
C ILE A 46 -36.38 -3.03 -11.88
N LEU A 47 -35.96 -1.92 -11.28
CA LEU A 47 -36.73 -1.26 -10.24
C LEU A 47 -38.10 -0.79 -10.74
N ALA A 48 -38.18 -0.24 -11.95
CA ALA A 48 -39.44 0.18 -12.54
C ALA A 48 -40.38 -1.00 -12.79
N GLU A 49 -39.86 -2.13 -13.28
CA GLU A 49 -40.63 -3.36 -13.50
C GLU A 49 -41.14 -3.97 -12.19
N LEU A 50 -40.29 -4.06 -11.17
CA LEU A 50 -40.67 -4.58 -9.84
C LEU A 50 -41.68 -3.66 -9.14
N ALA A 51 -41.50 -2.33 -9.25
CA ALA A 51 -42.42 -1.36 -8.64
C ALA A 51 -43.83 -1.38 -9.26
N GLN A 52 -43.99 -1.82 -10.52
CA GLN A 52 -45.31 -2.04 -11.13
C GLN A 52 -46.05 -3.21 -10.51
N ILE A 53 -45.32 -4.21 -10.00
CA ILE A 53 -45.90 -5.40 -9.36
C ILE A 53 -46.20 -5.10 -7.89
N ASP A 54 -45.20 -4.65 -7.14
CA ASP A 54 -45.30 -4.23 -5.74
C ASP A 54 -44.23 -3.16 -5.44
N PRO A 55 -44.61 -1.93 -5.05
CA PRO A 55 -43.66 -0.87 -4.70
C PRO A 55 -42.67 -1.24 -3.58
N ASN A 56 -42.99 -2.24 -2.76
CA ASN A 56 -42.15 -2.73 -1.65
C ASN A 56 -41.41 -4.03 -1.99
N GLN A 57 -41.31 -4.39 -3.27
CA GLN A 57 -40.62 -5.60 -3.72
C GLN A 57 -39.11 -5.54 -3.52
N VAL A 58 -38.52 -4.35 -3.37
CA VAL A 58 -37.13 -4.15 -2.96
C VAL A 58 -37.12 -3.36 -1.66
N ASN A 59 -36.43 -3.87 -0.64
CA ASN A 59 -36.33 -3.25 0.67
C ASN A 59 -35.01 -2.51 0.87
N LEU A 60 -33.96 -2.88 0.11
CA LEU A 60 -32.66 -2.24 0.15
C LEU A 60 -31.93 -2.40 -1.19
N VAL A 61 -31.25 -1.33 -1.60
CA VAL A 61 -30.28 -1.37 -2.70
C VAL A 61 -28.87 -1.42 -2.11
N ILE A 62 -28.12 -2.45 -2.51
CA ILE A 62 -26.67 -2.51 -2.28
C ILE A 62 -26.00 -2.07 -3.57
N LEU A 63 -25.27 -0.95 -3.51
CA LEU A 63 -24.74 -0.26 -4.68
C LEU A 63 -23.21 -0.13 -4.58
N GLU A 64 -22.51 -0.61 -5.60
CA GLU A 64 -21.18 -0.11 -5.96
C GLU A 64 -21.37 1.10 -6.90
N PRO A 65 -21.15 2.33 -6.42
CA PRO A 65 -21.01 3.46 -7.33
C PRO A 65 -19.67 3.28 -8.02
N ASP A 66 -19.69 2.87 -9.28
CA ASP A 66 -18.51 2.70 -10.14
C ASP A 66 -17.47 3.80 -9.84
N ASN A 67 -16.41 3.37 -9.16
CA ASN A 67 -15.42 4.26 -8.56
C ASN A 67 -14.22 4.51 -9.47
N ASN A 68 -14.31 4.16 -10.76
CA ASN A 68 -13.27 4.48 -11.72
C ASN A 68 -13.00 6.00 -11.71
N ARG A 69 -11.72 6.40 -11.54
CA ARG A 69 -11.20 7.79 -11.44
C ARG A 69 -11.46 8.71 -12.65
N SER A 70 -12.36 8.35 -13.55
CA SER A 70 -12.89 9.28 -14.54
C SER A 70 -13.95 10.14 -13.86
N ALA A 71 -13.76 11.46 -13.85
CA ALA A 71 -14.72 12.43 -13.31
C ALA A 71 -16.16 12.15 -13.80
N ASN A 72 -16.31 11.76 -15.07
CA ASN A 72 -17.60 11.43 -15.67
C ASN A 72 -18.31 10.26 -14.98
N ARG A 73 -17.61 9.21 -14.53
CA ARG A 73 -18.26 8.02 -13.92
C ARG A 73 -18.64 8.26 -12.47
N GLN A 74 -17.85 9.05 -11.75
CA GLN A 74 -18.20 9.53 -10.41
C GLN A 74 -19.48 10.38 -10.43
N GLU A 75 -19.60 11.27 -11.43
CA GLU A 75 -20.83 12.03 -11.66
C GLU A 75 -22.01 11.11 -12.00
N MET A 76 -21.82 10.07 -12.82
CA MET A 76 -22.87 9.10 -13.14
C MET A 76 -23.36 8.34 -11.90
N GLY A 77 -22.47 7.90 -11.01
CA GLY A 77 -22.87 7.24 -9.76
C GLY A 77 -23.69 8.15 -8.84
N LEU A 78 -23.27 9.42 -8.72
CA LEU A 78 -24.02 10.42 -7.95
C LEU A 78 -25.37 10.77 -8.62
N GLN A 79 -25.42 10.84 -9.95
CA GLN A 79 -26.65 11.04 -10.72
C GLN A 79 -27.63 9.89 -10.52
N LEU A 80 -27.16 8.64 -10.55
CA LEU A 80 -28.00 7.48 -10.27
C LEU A 80 -28.61 7.58 -8.87
N ILE A 81 -27.80 7.88 -7.85
CA ILE A 81 -28.29 7.99 -6.47
C ILE A 81 -29.36 9.09 -6.36
N ARG A 82 -29.12 10.26 -6.96
CA ARG A 82 -30.13 11.34 -7.02
C ARG A 82 -31.39 10.90 -7.72
N GLN A 83 -31.28 10.18 -8.83
CA GLN A 83 -32.42 9.66 -9.58
C GLN A 83 -33.21 8.64 -8.76
N LEU A 84 -32.52 7.70 -8.11
CA LEU A 84 -33.12 6.70 -7.22
C LEU A 84 -33.83 7.37 -6.05
N LYS A 85 -33.24 8.39 -5.42
CA LYS A 85 -33.86 9.12 -4.31
C LYS A 85 -35.03 10.01 -4.75
N ASN A 86 -35.01 10.53 -5.97
CA ASN A 86 -36.14 11.26 -6.52
C ASN A 86 -37.32 10.35 -6.85
N GLN A 87 -37.07 9.17 -7.43
CA GLN A 87 -38.12 8.23 -7.84
C GLN A 87 -38.61 7.33 -6.68
N TYR A 88 -37.71 6.95 -5.79
CA TYR A 88 -37.95 6.05 -4.66
C TYR A 88 -37.41 6.66 -3.36
N PRO A 89 -38.04 7.72 -2.84
CA PRO A 89 -37.50 8.51 -1.71
C PRO A 89 -37.29 7.70 -0.42
N ASN A 90 -38.12 6.67 -0.21
CA ASN A 90 -38.05 5.81 0.96
C ASN A 90 -37.17 4.58 0.77
N LEU A 91 -36.64 4.34 -0.43
CA LEU A 91 -35.78 3.18 -0.70
C LEU A 91 -34.39 3.42 -0.09
N PRO A 92 -33.97 2.62 0.89
CA PRO A 92 -32.65 2.78 1.49
C PRO A 92 -31.57 2.35 0.49
N ILE A 93 -30.43 3.06 0.53
CA ILE A 93 -29.25 2.76 -0.30
C ILE A 93 -28.05 2.59 0.61
N LEU A 94 -27.44 1.40 0.55
CA LEU A 94 -26.17 1.07 1.21
C LEU A 94 -25.08 0.96 0.15
N LEU A 95 -24.03 1.75 0.29
CA LEU A 95 -22.88 1.66 -0.59
C LEU A 95 -21.96 0.53 -0.12
N LEU A 96 -21.54 -0.32 -1.05
CA LEU A 96 -20.55 -1.36 -0.82
C LEU A 96 -19.45 -1.21 -1.88
N CYS A 97 -18.43 -0.43 -1.57
CA CYS A 97 -17.40 -0.09 -2.56
C CYS A 97 -15.99 0.03 -2.00
N HIS A 98 -14.99 0.13 -2.88
CA HIS A 98 -13.63 0.44 -2.42
C HIS A 98 -13.59 1.78 -1.66
N ILE A 99 -12.49 1.99 -0.95
CA ILE A 99 -12.27 3.18 -0.12
C ILE A 99 -12.51 4.46 -0.95
N LEU A 100 -13.57 5.20 -0.59
CA LEU A 100 -13.91 6.47 -1.19
C LEU A 100 -13.12 7.61 -0.55
N GLN A 101 -12.80 8.63 -1.34
CA GLN A 101 -12.21 9.87 -0.83
C GLN A 101 -13.23 10.61 0.07
N PRO A 102 -12.79 11.33 1.12
CA PRO A 102 -13.68 12.01 2.06
C PRO A 102 -14.70 12.96 1.39
N GLY A 103 -14.29 13.72 0.37
CA GLY A 103 -15.17 14.63 -0.36
C GLY A 103 -16.33 13.92 -1.08
N MET A 104 -16.08 12.72 -1.60
CA MET A 104 -17.10 11.90 -2.26
C MET A 104 -18.11 11.34 -1.26
N LEU A 105 -17.65 10.89 -0.09
CA LEU A 105 -18.54 10.43 0.99
C LEU A 105 -19.49 11.54 1.46
N ILE A 106 -19.00 12.78 1.56
CA ILE A 106 -19.84 13.94 1.90
C ILE A 106 -20.90 14.18 0.82
N ALA A 107 -20.51 14.16 -0.46
CA ALA A 107 -21.44 14.36 -1.57
C ALA A 107 -22.52 13.26 -1.65
N LEU A 108 -22.13 12.01 -1.42
CA LEU A 108 -23.04 10.86 -1.41
C LEU A 108 -23.99 10.89 -0.21
N LYS A 109 -23.49 11.26 0.96
CA LYS A 109 -24.31 11.48 2.15
C LYS A 109 -25.33 12.61 1.93
N ALA A 110 -24.91 13.71 1.32
CA ALA A 110 -25.79 14.81 0.95
C ALA A 110 -26.82 14.41 -0.13
N ALA A 111 -26.49 13.46 -1.01
CA ALA A 111 -27.40 12.90 -2.00
C ALA A 111 -28.42 11.92 -1.41
N GLY A 112 -28.38 11.63 -0.10
CA GLY A 112 -29.38 10.83 0.61
C GLY A 112 -29.01 9.36 0.80
N VAL A 113 -27.77 8.96 0.52
CA VAL A 113 -27.27 7.62 0.85
C VAL A 113 -27.43 7.35 2.35
N ASN A 114 -27.84 6.12 2.70
CA ASN A 114 -28.13 5.76 4.09
C ASN A 114 -26.91 5.15 4.79
N GLY A 115 -26.00 4.53 4.04
CA GLY A 115 -24.76 4.02 4.62
C GLY A 115 -23.66 3.70 3.62
N TYR A 116 -22.49 3.39 4.16
CA TYR A 116 -21.29 3.03 3.43
C TYR A 116 -20.50 1.94 4.16
N CYS A 117 -20.11 0.91 3.41
CA CYS A 117 -19.20 -0.15 3.81
C CYS A 117 -18.10 -0.34 2.75
N PRO A 118 -16.82 -0.50 3.16
CA PRO A 118 -15.76 -0.92 2.24
C PRO A 118 -15.99 -2.32 1.65
N LYS A 119 -15.64 -2.53 0.37
CA LYS A 119 -15.49 -3.89 -0.17
C LYS A 119 -14.46 -4.66 0.66
N GLY A 120 -14.83 -5.85 1.11
CA GLY A 120 -14.06 -6.64 2.08
C GLY A 120 -14.55 -6.52 3.52
N THR A 121 -15.56 -5.68 3.81
CA THR A 121 -16.29 -5.72 5.09
C THR A 121 -16.81 -7.16 5.33
N PRO A 122 -16.58 -7.74 6.52
CA PRO A 122 -17.12 -9.05 6.86
C PRO A 122 -18.65 -9.08 6.69
N VAL A 123 -19.18 -10.17 6.14
CA VAL A 123 -20.61 -10.32 5.83
C VAL A 123 -21.49 -10.07 7.06
N SER A 124 -21.05 -10.53 8.24
CA SER A 124 -21.77 -10.28 9.49
C SER A 124 -21.91 -8.80 9.82
N GLU A 125 -20.92 -7.98 9.49
CA GLU A 125 -20.96 -6.53 9.69
C GLU A 125 -21.79 -5.84 8.59
N LEU A 126 -21.73 -6.35 7.35
CA LEU A 126 -22.57 -5.91 6.26
C LEU A 126 -24.06 -6.10 6.57
N ILE A 127 -24.44 -7.25 7.14
CA ILE A 127 -25.83 -7.53 7.57
C ILE A 127 -26.27 -6.52 8.63
N VAL A 128 -25.42 -6.25 9.63
CA VAL A 128 -25.71 -5.21 10.64
C VAL A 128 -25.91 -3.84 9.97
N ALA A 129 -25.08 -3.48 9.00
CA ALA A 129 -25.24 -2.24 8.25
C ALA A 129 -26.58 -2.19 7.50
N MET A 130 -26.97 -3.30 6.85
CA MET A 130 -28.24 -3.43 6.13
C MET A 130 -29.44 -3.26 7.06
N GLU A 131 -29.42 -3.93 8.22
CA GLU A 131 -30.47 -3.80 9.23
C GLU A 131 -30.60 -2.38 9.77
N GLN A 132 -29.48 -1.72 10.09
CA GLN A 132 -29.47 -0.34 10.56
C GLN A 132 -30.08 0.60 9.52
N VAL A 133 -29.64 0.47 8.26
CA VAL A 133 -30.10 1.29 7.14
C VAL A 133 -31.61 1.12 6.90
N ILE A 134 -32.13 -0.10 7.03
CA ILE A 134 -33.55 -0.39 6.81
C ILE A 134 -34.42 0.07 7.98
N GLN A 135 -33.89 0.07 9.20
CA GLN A 135 -34.55 0.67 10.36
C GLN A 135 -34.56 2.22 10.31
N GLY A 136 -33.98 2.82 9.27
CA GLY A 136 -33.90 4.27 9.09
C GLY A 136 -32.70 4.92 9.77
N ASN A 137 -31.80 4.13 10.37
CA ASN A 137 -30.54 4.63 10.92
C ASN A 137 -29.50 4.77 9.81
N SER A 138 -28.48 5.59 10.04
CA SER A 138 -27.35 5.70 9.12
C SER A 138 -26.18 4.82 9.57
N TYR A 139 -25.54 4.11 8.64
CA TYR A 139 -24.37 3.27 8.94
C TYR A 139 -23.17 3.70 8.10
N TRP A 140 -22.17 4.35 8.70
CA TRP A 140 -20.99 4.84 8.00
C TRP A 140 -19.74 4.34 8.70
N VAL A 141 -18.94 3.52 8.02
CA VAL A 141 -17.63 3.12 8.51
C VAL A 141 -16.69 4.34 8.42
N ASN A 142 -16.36 4.95 9.57
CA ASN A 142 -15.56 6.17 9.67
C ASN A 142 -14.11 5.98 9.17
N GLN A 143 -13.62 6.94 8.37
CA GLN A 143 -12.18 7.18 8.13
C GLN A 143 -11.56 8.18 9.11
N THR A 144 -12.31 8.69 10.09
CA THR A 144 -11.85 9.71 11.03
C THR A 144 -11.39 9.10 12.35
N GLN A 145 -10.11 8.72 12.41
CA GLN A 145 -9.28 8.87 13.61
C GLN A 145 -8.21 9.98 13.43
N GLU A 146 -8.40 10.87 12.44
CA GLU A 146 -7.79 12.19 12.36
C GLU A 146 -8.89 13.21 12.03
N PHE A 147 -8.84 14.38 12.66
CA PHE A 147 -9.85 15.47 12.71
C PHE A 147 -10.96 15.32 13.77
N GLY A 148 -10.64 15.79 14.98
CA GLY A 148 -11.59 16.01 16.07
C GLY A 148 -12.34 17.34 15.98
N GLU A 149 -13.64 17.23 16.30
CA GLU A 149 -14.56 18.11 17.07
C GLU A 149 -14.75 19.60 16.72
N TRP A 150 -15.98 19.92 16.28
CA TRP A 150 -17.00 20.83 16.88
C TRP A 150 -18.16 20.98 15.84
N GLU A 151 -19.46 20.95 16.13
CA GLU A 151 -20.24 21.41 17.29
C GLU A 151 -21.54 20.58 17.54
N SER A 152 -21.89 20.49 18.84
CA SER A 152 -23.23 20.65 19.50
C SER A 152 -24.45 19.84 19.03
N GLY A 153 -25.23 19.14 19.87
CA GLY A 153 -25.24 18.97 21.33
C GLY A 153 -26.61 18.45 21.83
N LYS A 154 -26.58 17.58 22.86
CA LYS A 154 -27.67 17.16 23.80
C LYS A 154 -28.82 16.35 23.19
N ILE A 155 -29.13 15.12 23.66
CA ILE A 155 -29.90 14.83 24.88
C ILE A 155 -29.50 13.48 25.52
N GLN A 156 -29.65 13.44 26.84
CA GLN A 156 -29.24 12.45 27.83
C GLN A 156 -30.11 11.18 27.95
N ARG A 157 -29.45 10.11 28.44
CA ARG A 157 -29.91 9.02 29.36
C ARG A 157 -31.04 8.09 28.81
N ASN A 158 -31.06 6.77 29.01
CA ASN A 158 -30.50 5.93 30.08
C ASN A 158 -30.55 4.44 29.66
N LYS A 159 -29.53 3.68 30.09
CA LYS A 159 -29.43 2.22 30.41
C LYS A 159 -30.47 1.22 29.85
N GLY A 160 -29.94 0.16 29.21
CA GLY A 160 -30.56 -1.17 29.17
C GLY A 160 -29.85 -2.17 28.26
N ASN A 161 -28.99 -3.02 28.83
CA ASN A 161 -28.34 -4.23 28.29
C ASN A 161 -29.17 -4.99 27.23
N SER A 162 -28.61 -5.57 26.16
CA SER A 162 -27.93 -6.89 26.08
C SER A 162 -28.11 -7.35 24.61
N GLN A 163 -27.17 -7.84 23.79
CA GLN A 163 -26.01 -8.67 24.08
C GLN A 163 -25.05 -8.71 22.87
N ASN A 164 -24.00 -7.88 22.91
CA ASN A 164 -22.69 -8.21 22.33
C ASN A 164 -22.03 -9.29 23.20
N SER A 165 -22.54 -10.53 23.19
CA SER A 165 -22.36 -11.44 24.33
C SER A 165 -21.10 -12.29 24.36
N LEU A 166 -20.40 -12.54 23.25
CA LEU A 166 -19.33 -13.55 23.28
C LEU A 166 -17.96 -12.96 23.04
N ILE A 167 -17.78 -12.08 22.06
CA ILE A 167 -16.46 -11.51 21.77
C ILE A 167 -16.11 -10.39 22.74
N ASN A 168 -17.09 -9.56 23.16
CA ASN A 168 -16.87 -8.60 24.24
C ASN A 168 -16.78 -9.29 25.61
N LYS A 169 -17.46 -10.42 25.86
CA LYS A 169 -17.20 -11.23 27.06
C LYS A 169 -15.84 -11.91 27.00
N LEU A 170 -15.39 -12.40 25.86
CA LEU A 170 -14.07 -13.03 25.71
C LEU A 170 -12.97 -11.98 25.85
N ARG A 171 -13.10 -10.81 25.22
CA ARG A 171 -12.18 -9.68 25.36
C ARG A 171 -12.16 -9.12 26.78
N ASN A 172 -13.32 -8.93 27.42
CA ASN A 172 -13.38 -8.45 28.80
C ASN A 172 -12.97 -9.52 29.83
N ASN A 173 -13.21 -10.82 29.55
CA ASN A 173 -12.74 -11.91 30.41
C ASN A 173 -11.25 -12.18 30.24
N LEU A 174 -10.68 -12.05 29.03
CA LEU A 174 -9.23 -12.16 28.81
C LEU A 174 -8.49 -10.96 29.40
N HIS A 175 -9.03 -9.74 29.24
CA HIS A 175 -8.50 -8.54 29.88
C HIS A 175 -8.65 -8.60 31.41
N GLY A 176 -9.82 -8.99 31.94
CA GLY A 176 -10.08 -9.11 33.37
C GLY A 176 -9.29 -10.24 34.05
N SER A 177 -9.25 -11.43 33.44
CA SER A 177 -8.49 -12.57 33.95
C SER A 177 -6.98 -12.33 33.83
N GLY A 178 -6.52 -11.74 32.72
CA GLY A 178 -5.12 -11.38 32.51
C GLY A 178 -4.63 -10.31 33.50
N THR A 179 -5.38 -9.21 33.65
CA THR A 179 -5.02 -8.14 34.62
C THR A 179 -5.06 -8.63 36.07
N ASN A 180 -6.05 -9.46 36.45
CA ASN A 180 -6.14 -9.99 37.80
C ASN A 180 -5.03 -11.02 38.08
N TYR A 181 -4.71 -11.88 37.11
CA TYR A 181 -3.59 -12.81 37.20
C TYR A 181 -2.25 -12.09 37.34
N ILE A 182 -2.02 -11.04 36.53
CA ILE A 182 -0.80 -10.23 36.58
C ILE A 182 -0.71 -9.49 37.92
N LYS A 183 -1.80 -8.85 38.40
CA LYS A 183 -1.82 -8.14 39.70
C LYS A 183 -1.60 -9.08 40.89
N ALA A 184 -2.19 -10.27 40.88
CA ALA A 184 -2.04 -11.26 41.94
C ALA A 184 -0.58 -11.75 42.03
N ASN A 185 0.00 -12.15 40.90
CA ASN A 185 1.41 -12.59 40.83
C ASN A 185 2.38 -11.45 41.18
N LEU A 186 2.10 -10.21 40.76
CA LEU A 186 2.95 -9.06 41.08
C LEU A 186 2.93 -8.78 42.60
N LYS A 187 1.77 -8.90 43.26
CA LYS A 187 1.65 -8.76 44.73
C LYS A 187 2.39 -9.88 45.47
N GLU A 188 2.33 -11.10 44.97
CA GLU A 188 3.01 -12.26 45.55
C GLU A 188 4.53 -12.17 45.42
N VAL A 189 5.04 -11.92 44.21
CA VAL A 189 6.47 -11.71 43.95
C VAL A 189 7.02 -10.52 44.74
N THR A 190 6.22 -9.46 44.91
CA THR A 190 6.62 -8.30 45.73
C THR A 190 6.67 -8.63 47.22
N ARG A 191 5.76 -9.50 47.73
CA ARG A 191 5.78 -9.97 49.11
C ARG A 191 6.95 -10.90 49.38
N GLU A 192 7.25 -11.81 48.46
CA GLU A 192 8.41 -12.71 48.56
C GLU A 192 9.72 -11.90 48.62
N LEU A 193 9.84 -10.87 47.77
CA LEU A 193 10.99 -9.95 47.79
C LEU A 193 11.18 -9.17 49.11
N GLN A 194 10.15 -9.10 49.97
CA GLN A 194 10.20 -8.45 51.28
C GLN A 194 10.62 -9.40 52.43
N ILE A 195 10.73 -10.71 52.19
CA ILE A 195 11.16 -11.68 53.20
C ILE A 195 12.66 -11.49 53.47
N PRO A 196 13.09 -11.18 54.71
CA PRO A 196 14.50 -11.09 55.06
C PRO A 196 15.15 -12.49 55.02
N GLY A 197 16.36 -12.59 54.44
CA GLY A 197 17.12 -13.85 54.36
C GLY A 197 17.17 -14.54 53.00
N LEU A 198 16.62 -13.94 51.94
CA LEU A 198 16.72 -14.46 50.56
C LEU A 198 18.16 -14.44 50.01
N THR A 199 18.56 -15.52 49.33
CA THR A 199 19.83 -15.58 48.59
C THR A 199 19.83 -14.57 47.44
N LEU A 200 21.02 -14.03 47.10
CA LEU A 200 21.19 -13.04 46.03
C LEU A 200 20.61 -13.50 44.67
N LEU A 201 20.74 -14.79 44.35
CA LEU A 201 20.21 -15.38 43.13
C LEU A 201 18.67 -15.39 43.11
N ASN A 202 18.04 -15.83 44.20
CA ASN A 202 16.58 -15.85 44.29
C ASN A 202 16.00 -14.44 44.26
N LYS A 203 16.68 -13.47 44.88
CA LYS A 203 16.30 -12.05 44.78
C LYS A 203 16.38 -11.52 43.35
N ALA A 204 17.41 -11.90 42.58
CA ALA A 204 17.55 -11.50 41.19
C ALA A 204 16.50 -12.14 40.26
N ILE A 205 16.18 -13.42 40.46
CA ILE A 205 15.15 -14.14 39.72
C ILE A 205 13.77 -13.51 39.98
N LEU A 206 13.43 -13.27 41.25
CA LEU A 206 12.17 -12.62 41.63
C LEU A 206 12.09 -11.17 41.09
N ALA A 207 13.20 -10.44 41.07
CA ALA A 207 13.26 -9.11 40.45
C ALA A 207 13.12 -9.15 38.91
N GLY A 208 13.61 -10.20 38.25
CA GLY A 208 13.39 -10.47 36.83
C GLY A 208 11.92 -10.72 36.52
N ARG A 209 11.31 -11.68 37.23
CA ARG A 209 9.89 -12.02 37.11
C ARG A 209 8.97 -10.83 37.37
N ARG A 210 9.33 -9.96 38.33
CA ARG A 210 8.61 -8.71 38.59
C ARG A 210 8.66 -7.75 37.40
N ARG A 211 9.81 -7.59 36.74
CA ARG A 211 9.95 -6.73 35.55
C ARG A 211 9.16 -7.26 34.36
N GLU A 212 9.15 -8.57 34.16
CA GLU A 212 8.34 -9.22 33.12
C GLU A 212 6.84 -8.99 33.35
N LEU A 213 6.36 -9.14 34.60
CA LEU A 213 4.96 -8.88 34.95
C LEU A 213 4.57 -7.41 34.78
N ILE A 214 5.47 -6.47 35.10
CA ILE A 214 5.25 -5.03 34.85
C ILE A 214 5.23 -4.72 33.35
N ALA A 215 6.14 -5.31 32.57
CA ALA A 215 6.17 -5.14 31.12
C ALA A 215 4.93 -5.74 30.46
N ALA A 216 4.49 -6.92 30.90
CA ALA A 216 3.25 -7.55 30.45
C ALA A 216 2.03 -6.70 30.83
N GLN A 217 2.01 -6.11 32.03
CA GLN A 217 0.95 -5.19 32.45
C GLN A 217 0.93 -3.92 31.57
N TRP A 218 2.10 -3.34 31.30
CA TRP A 218 2.22 -2.16 30.44
C TRP A 218 1.76 -2.46 29.02
N LEU A 219 2.19 -3.59 28.46
CA LEU A 219 1.86 -4.02 27.10
C LEU A 219 0.35 -4.36 26.96
N LEU A 220 -0.24 -4.99 27.97
CA LEU A 220 -1.69 -5.22 28.03
C LEU A 220 -2.45 -3.88 28.10
N ASN A 221 -1.99 -2.93 28.92
CA ASN A 221 -2.64 -1.62 29.00
C ASN A 221 -2.47 -0.84 27.67
N ASN A 222 -1.30 -0.87 27.03
CA ASN A 222 -1.01 -0.07 25.85
C ASN A 222 -1.58 -0.64 24.54
N LEU A 223 -1.80 -1.97 24.46
CA LEU A 223 -2.49 -2.60 23.33
C LEU A 223 -4.03 -2.44 23.39
N PHE A 224 -4.59 -2.18 24.57
CA PHE A 224 -6.03 -2.08 24.77
C PHE A 224 -6.54 -0.67 25.14
N ASP A 225 -5.67 0.26 25.57
CA ASP A 225 -5.94 1.72 25.71
C ASP A 225 -5.34 2.51 24.53
N LEU A 226 -5.91 2.39 23.33
CA LEU A 226 -5.82 3.44 22.30
C LEU A 226 -7.10 4.29 22.36
N SER A 227 -7.37 4.88 23.52
CA SER A 227 -8.44 5.87 23.74
C SER A 227 -8.21 6.62 25.05
N GLN A 228 -7.17 7.46 25.12
CA GLN A 228 -7.18 8.59 26.06
C GLN A 228 -6.84 9.89 25.31
N PRO A 229 -7.70 10.91 25.39
CA PRO A 229 -7.37 12.25 24.94
C PRO A 229 -6.34 12.85 25.91
N GLN A 230 -5.19 13.30 25.39
CA GLN A 230 -4.29 14.15 26.16
C GLN A 230 -4.96 15.50 26.42
N GLN A 231 -5.11 15.84 27.70
CA GLN A 231 -5.54 17.15 28.18
C GLN A 231 -4.51 18.20 27.78
N GLN A 232 -4.95 19.26 27.11
CA GLN A 232 -4.19 20.50 26.93
C GLN A 232 -3.98 21.17 28.31
N PRO A 233 -2.79 21.73 28.61
CA PRO A 233 -2.60 22.57 29.78
C PRO A 233 -3.28 23.92 29.58
N GLU A 234 -4.12 24.30 30.54
CA GLU A 234 -4.76 25.61 30.65
C GLU A 234 -3.74 26.75 30.75
N ALA A 235 -4.08 27.87 30.11
CA ALA A 235 -3.33 29.12 30.15
C ALA A 235 -3.59 29.90 31.46
N ASN A 236 -2.54 30.54 32.01
CA ASN A 236 -2.56 31.79 32.78
C ASN A 236 -1.11 32.22 33.14
N PRO A 237 -0.82 33.50 33.46
CA PRO A 237 -1.01 34.71 32.67
C PRO A 237 0.32 35.47 32.44
N PHE A 238 0.33 36.36 31.43
CA PHE A 238 1.19 37.54 31.25
C PHE A 238 2.56 37.62 31.98
N ILE A 239 3.65 37.53 31.21
CA ILE A 239 4.87 38.31 31.45
C ILE A 239 5.25 39.00 30.14
N ARG A 240 5.24 40.34 30.19
CA ARG A 240 5.73 41.27 29.16
C ARG A 240 7.19 40.95 28.81
N VAL A 241 7.49 40.70 27.54
CA VAL A 241 8.86 40.82 27.02
C VAL A 241 8.86 41.97 26.01
N THR A 242 9.71 42.93 26.32
CA THR A 242 9.94 44.20 25.64
C THR A 242 10.43 43.98 24.21
N GLU A 243 9.84 44.70 23.26
CA GLU A 243 10.32 44.81 21.87
C GLU A 243 11.77 45.33 21.83
N LEU A 244 12.62 44.64 21.06
CA LEU A 244 13.91 45.16 20.60
C LEU A 244 13.78 45.49 19.10
N PRO A 245 14.29 46.65 18.63
CA PRO A 245 14.05 47.10 17.26
C PRO A 245 14.95 46.39 16.24
N LEU A 246 14.36 46.11 15.07
CA LEU A 246 15.03 45.67 13.84
C LEU A 246 16.05 46.72 13.33
N PRO A 247 17.27 46.34 12.90
CA PRO A 247 18.12 47.22 12.12
C PRO A 247 17.75 47.17 10.62
N LYS A 248 17.80 48.34 9.99
CA LYS A 248 17.53 48.61 8.57
C LYS A 248 18.62 48.04 7.64
N PRO A 249 18.33 47.85 6.34
CA PRO A 249 19.31 47.35 5.39
C PRO A 249 20.23 48.49 4.94
N ASP A 250 21.52 48.40 5.26
CA ASP A 250 22.54 49.23 4.62
C ASP A 250 23.12 48.50 3.41
N SER A 251 22.88 49.11 2.26
CA SER A 251 23.58 48.91 1.01
C SER A 251 25.06 49.23 1.18
N SER A 252 25.92 48.23 0.97
CA SER A 252 27.17 48.31 0.21
C SER A 252 28.03 47.07 0.47
N ILE A 253 28.86 46.74 -0.52
CA ILE A 253 30.18 46.08 -0.41
C ILE A 253 30.33 44.79 -1.24
N ILE A 254 30.89 45.04 -2.43
CA ILE A 254 31.98 44.33 -3.11
C ILE A 254 31.60 43.12 -3.98
N ILE A 255 31.51 43.43 -5.27
CA ILE A 255 31.83 42.52 -6.38
C ILE A 255 33.30 42.09 -6.20
N ARG A 256 33.51 40.86 -5.72
CA ARG A 256 34.80 40.16 -5.90
C ARG A 256 34.71 39.35 -7.17
N ASN A 257 35.33 39.85 -8.23
CA ASN A 257 35.76 39.04 -9.36
C ASN A 257 36.73 37.97 -8.86
N SER A 258 36.25 36.73 -8.69
CA SER A 258 37.11 35.56 -8.64
C SER A 258 37.24 35.00 -10.05
N THR A 259 38.45 35.15 -10.57
CA THR A 259 38.99 34.58 -11.79
C THR A 259 38.77 33.07 -11.89
N SER A 260 38.26 32.66 -13.06
CA SER A 260 38.58 31.45 -13.83
C SER A 260 39.02 30.18 -13.07
N ASN A 261 38.16 29.15 -13.12
CA ASN A 261 38.59 27.76 -13.24
C ASN A 261 37.65 27.02 -14.22
N PRO A 262 38.11 25.95 -14.89
CA PRO A 262 37.88 25.73 -16.31
C PRO A 262 36.77 24.70 -16.59
N LEU A 263 36.21 24.80 -17.80
CA LEU A 263 35.25 23.86 -18.42
C LEU A 263 33.88 23.79 -17.74
N ALA A 264 33.11 24.88 -17.85
CA ALA A 264 31.67 24.71 -17.97
C ALA A 264 31.41 23.91 -19.26
N PRO A 265 30.71 22.77 -19.22
CA PRO A 265 30.25 22.13 -20.44
C PRO A 265 29.46 23.18 -21.25
N PRO A 266 29.49 23.14 -22.60
CA PRO A 266 28.56 23.96 -23.38
C PRO A 266 27.15 23.73 -22.81
N LEU A 267 26.36 24.80 -22.61
CA LEU A 267 24.95 24.65 -22.22
C LEU A 267 24.31 23.70 -23.24
N LEU A 268 24.14 22.44 -22.85
CA LEU A 268 23.39 21.49 -23.65
C LEU A 268 21.99 22.06 -23.75
N SER A 269 21.33 21.95 -24.90
CA SER A 269 19.89 22.22 -24.95
C SER A 269 19.13 21.08 -24.27
N PRO A 270 17.89 21.29 -23.77
CA PRO A 270 17.06 20.21 -23.23
C PRO A 270 16.93 19.03 -24.21
N ARG A 271 16.85 19.33 -25.52
CA ARG A 271 16.83 18.32 -26.58
C ARG A 271 18.15 17.57 -26.75
N ALA A 272 19.30 18.24 -26.63
CA ALA A 272 20.61 17.57 -26.70
C ALA A 272 20.82 16.63 -25.51
N LEU A 273 20.37 17.04 -24.32
CA LEU A 273 20.39 16.20 -23.13
C LEU A 273 19.51 14.95 -23.30
N GLN A 274 18.26 15.13 -23.75
CA GLN A 274 17.36 14.02 -24.08
C GLN A 274 17.99 13.08 -25.11
N ALA A 275 18.53 13.61 -26.21
CA ALA A 275 19.12 12.79 -27.27
C ALA A 275 20.25 11.89 -26.74
N THR A 276 21.09 12.42 -25.84
CA THR A 276 22.19 11.67 -25.22
C THR A 276 21.67 10.52 -24.36
N LEU A 277 20.71 10.80 -23.48
CA LEU A 277 20.08 9.80 -22.60
C LEU A 277 19.34 8.72 -23.39
N PHE A 278 18.58 9.12 -24.41
CA PHE A 278 17.77 8.22 -25.21
C PHE A 278 18.65 7.34 -26.08
N ALA A 279 19.72 7.87 -26.68
CA ALA A 279 20.69 7.07 -27.42
C ALA A 279 21.34 6.00 -26.53
N SER A 280 21.69 6.34 -25.29
CA SER A 280 22.21 5.37 -24.31
C SER A 280 21.18 4.27 -24.01
N CYS A 281 19.93 4.65 -23.73
CA CYS A 281 18.84 3.70 -23.47
C CYS A 281 18.58 2.78 -24.69
N ILE A 282 18.54 3.34 -25.90
CA ILE A 282 18.39 2.60 -27.16
C ILE A 282 19.50 1.57 -27.35
N ASN A 283 20.75 1.93 -27.04
CA ASN A 283 21.87 0.99 -27.11
C ASN A 283 21.70 -0.16 -26.10
N LYS A 284 21.27 0.15 -24.87
CA LYS A 284 21.02 -0.88 -23.84
C LYS A 284 19.83 -1.78 -24.16
N LEU A 285 18.81 -1.28 -24.86
CA LEU A 285 17.69 -2.09 -25.34
C LEU A 285 18.11 -3.18 -26.35
N GLN A 286 19.31 -3.08 -26.92
CA GLN A 286 19.87 -4.13 -27.77
C GLN A 286 20.43 -5.32 -26.98
N PHE A 287 20.68 -5.16 -25.69
CA PHE A 287 21.12 -6.24 -24.80
C PHE A 287 20.04 -7.32 -24.66
N ASN A 288 20.42 -8.42 -24.00
CA ASN A 288 19.46 -9.43 -23.57
C ASN A 288 18.47 -8.78 -22.58
N LEU A 289 17.16 -9.02 -22.78
CA LEU A 289 16.09 -8.47 -21.94
C LEU A 289 15.46 -9.51 -20.99
N GLN A 290 16.14 -10.62 -20.74
CA GLN A 290 15.76 -11.56 -19.70
C GLN A 290 15.80 -10.90 -18.33
N ASN A 291 14.79 -11.16 -17.51
CA ASN A 291 14.79 -10.70 -16.14
C ASN A 291 15.73 -11.58 -15.31
N VAL A 292 16.81 -10.98 -14.80
CA VAL A 292 17.79 -11.66 -13.94
C VAL A 292 17.58 -11.34 -12.46
N THR A 293 16.47 -10.67 -12.13
CA THR A 293 16.07 -10.41 -10.75
C THR A 293 15.29 -11.59 -10.16
N ASP A 294 15.07 -11.52 -8.86
CA ASP A 294 14.22 -12.39 -8.07
C ASP A 294 12.73 -11.94 -8.07
N ILE A 295 12.38 -10.89 -8.81
CA ILE A 295 11.03 -10.31 -8.84
C ILE A 295 10.42 -10.54 -10.22
N PRO A 296 9.28 -11.24 -10.34
CA PRO A 296 8.64 -11.45 -11.64
C PRO A 296 8.13 -10.13 -12.23
N LEU A 297 8.40 -9.89 -13.51
CA LEU A 297 7.89 -8.73 -14.24
C LEU A 297 6.81 -9.17 -15.22
N GLU A 298 5.74 -8.41 -15.35
CA GLU A 298 4.61 -8.71 -16.23
C GLU A 298 5.06 -8.93 -17.67
N ILE A 299 6.09 -8.20 -18.10
CA ILE A 299 6.69 -8.32 -19.43
C ILE A 299 7.49 -9.61 -19.63
N ASP A 300 7.77 -10.41 -18.59
CA ASP A 300 8.52 -11.67 -18.70
C ASP A 300 7.77 -12.75 -19.45
N ILE A 301 6.45 -12.62 -19.56
CA ILE A 301 5.64 -13.52 -20.40
C ILE A 301 5.93 -13.32 -21.89
N LEU A 302 6.38 -12.13 -22.28
CA LEU A 302 6.61 -11.77 -23.68
C LEU A 302 7.84 -12.49 -24.24
N ARG A 303 7.81 -12.76 -25.55
CA ARG A 303 9.03 -13.02 -26.30
C ARG A 303 9.94 -11.80 -26.29
N GLU A 304 11.24 -12.04 -26.43
CA GLU A 304 12.25 -11.00 -26.36
C GLU A 304 12.08 -9.92 -27.44
N ASP A 305 11.70 -10.29 -28.66
CA ASP A 305 11.40 -9.36 -29.75
C ASP A 305 10.22 -8.44 -29.41
N LYS A 306 9.17 -9.00 -28.79
CA LYS A 306 7.97 -8.25 -28.39
C LYS A 306 8.20 -7.37 -27.17
N LYS A 307 8.99 -7.85 -26.20
CA LYS A 307 9.44 -7.05 -25.06
C LYS A 307 10.23 -5.82 -25.54
N ARG A 308 11.12 -6.02 -26.51
CA ARG A 308 11.90 -4.94 -27.13
C ARG A 308 11.02 -3.97 -27.92
N GLU A 309 10.11 -4.47 -28.77
CA GLU A 309 9.13 -3.65 -29.52
C GLU A 309 8.34 -2.73 -28.57
N LEU A 310 7.84 -3.27 -27.46
CA LEU A 310 7.08 -2.51 -26.46
C LEU A 310 7.92 -1.42 -25.78
N LEU A 311 9.14 -1.73 -25.35
CA LEU A 311 10.02 -0.76 -24.70
C LEU A 311 10.43 0.38 -25.65
N TYR A 312 10.70 0.07 -26.92
CA TYR A 312 10.94 1.09 -27.94
C TYR A 312 9.73 2.00 -28.16
N LEU A 313 8.54 1.41 -28.27
CA LEU A 313 7.29 2.16 -28.42
C LEU A 313 7.10 3.13 -27.26
N LEU A 314 7.30 2.67 -26.03
CA LEU A 314 7.17 3.49 -24.82
C LEU A 314 8.20 4.63 -24.77
N LEU A 315 9.46 4.35 -25.15
CA LEU A 315 10.49 5.38 -25.25
C LEU A 315 10.13 6.45 -26.28
N GLN A 316 9.56 6.05 -27.43
CA GLN A 316 9.09 6.97 -28.45
C GLN A 316 7.92 7.83 -27.93
N LYS A 317 6.89 7.22 -27.33
CA LYS A 317 5.76 7.97 -26.76
C LYS A 317 6.21 8.96 -25.69
N PHE A 318 7.18 8.58 -24.86
CA PHE A 318 7.75 9.49 -23.88
C PHE A 318 8.52 10.65 -24.55
N ALA A 319 9.24 10.39 -25.65
CA ALA A 319 9.88 11.46 -26.43
C ALA A 319 8.86 12.48 -26.94
N ASP A 320 7.76 11.99 -27.53
CA ASP A 320 6.68 12.81 -28.09
C ASP A 320 6.04 13.67 -26.98
N SER A 321 5.71 13.07 -25.83
CA SER A 321 5.16 13.79 -24.68
C SER A 321 6.11 14.85 -24.11
N LEU A 322 7.42 14.61 -24.10
CA LEU A 322 8.40 15.62 -23.67
C LEU A 322 8.43 16.83 -24.60
N ASP A 323 8.32 16.63 -25.91
CA ASP A 323 8.28 17.73 -26.87
C ASP A 323 6.97 18.53 -26.76
N GLU A 324 5.84 17.87 -26.51
CA GLU A 324 4.56 18.54 -26.22
C GLU A 324 4.64 19.39 -24.94
N LEU A 325 5.23 18.86 -23.87
CA LEU A 325 5.40 19.59 -22.61
C LEU A 325 6.29 20.82 -22.77
N ARG A 326 7.38 20.72 -23.54
CA ARG A 326 8.26 21.87 -23.83
C ARG A 326 7.57 22.97 -24.61
N ASN A 327 6.69 22.60 -25.54
CA ASN A 327 5.92 23.56 -26.34
C ASN A 327 4.80 24.23 -25.53
N SER A 328 4.38 23.61 -24.42
CA SER A 328 3.26 24.07 -23.59
C SER A 328 3.68 25.03 -22.46
N GLU A 329 4.96 25.44 -22.39
CA GLU A 329 5.52 26.37 -21.39
C GLU A 329 5.12 26.05 -19.92
N VAL A 330 5.08 24.76 -19.59
CA VAL A 330 4.69 24.28 -18.25
C VAL A 330 5.67 24.78 -17.19
N GLU A 331 5.16 25.22 -16.03
CA GLU A 331 6.00 25.58 -14.88
C GLU A 331 6.43 24.33 -14.08
N ASN A 332 7.66 24.33 -13.56
CA ASN A 332 8.25 23.20 -12.82
C ASN A 332 7.37 22.74 -11.64
N HIS A 333 6.70 23.66 -10.96
CA HIS A 333 5.86 23.33 -9.79
C HIS A 333 4.61 22.49 -10.14
N ARG A 334 4.19 22.47 -11.42
CA ARG A 334 3.02 21.69 -11.90
C ARG A 334 3.38 20.27 -12.31
N LEU A 335 4.67 19.91 -12.40
CA LEU A 335 5.09 18.57 -12.81
C LEU A 335 4.53 17.47 -11.91
N ASN A 336 4.39 17.74 -10.61
CA ASN A 336 3.80 16.82 -9.63
C ASN A 336 2.37 16.37 -9.98
N GLU A 337 1.59 17.26 -10.59
CA GLU A 337 0.20 17.01 -10.98
C GLU A 337 0.16 16.37 -12.37
N ILE A 338 1.00 16.88 -13.29
CA ILE A 338 1.03 16.46 -14.70
C ILE A 338 1.60 15.05 -14.87
N LYS A 339 2.55 14.61 -14.03
CA LYS A 339 3.19 13.29 -14.19
C LYS A 339 2.19 12.13 -14.26
N TYR A 340 1.09 12.20 -13.50
CA TYR A 340 0.11 11.11 -13.47
C TYR A 340 -0.69 11.06 -14.77
N ILE A 341 -1.02 12.23 -15.32
CA ILE A 341 -1.72 12.37 -16.60
C ILE A 341 -0.80 11.89 -17.73
N LEU A 342 0.45 12.38 -17.75
CA LEU A 342 1.44 11.99 -18.76
C LEU A 342 1.68 10.47 -18.80
N LEU A 343 1.86 9.82 -17.65
CA LEU A 343 2.06 8.37 -17.61
C LEU A 343 0.81 7.60 -18.07
N SER A 344 -0.38 8.08 -17.71
CA SER A 344 -1.65 7.51 -18.20
C SER A 344 -1.76 7.63 -19.71
N ASP A 345 -1.47 8.81 -20.27
CA ASP A 345 -1.60 9.06 -21.72
C ASP A 345 -0.61 8.22 -22.53
N ILE A 346 0.64 8.12 -22.07
CA ILE A 346 1.65 7.23 -22.65
C ILE A 346 1.18 5.77 -22.60
N TRP A 347 0.64 5.33 -21.47
CA TRP A 347 0.12 3.97 -21.31
C TRP A 347 -1.05 3.69 -22.27
N GLN A 348 -2.03 4.60 -22.36
CA GLN A 348 -3.17 4.44 -23.26
C GLN A 348 -2.75 4.41 -24.74
N ALA A 349 -1.82 5.30 -25.13
CA ALA A 349 -1.27 5.34 -26.48
C ALA A 349 -0.50 4.04 -26.80
N ALA A 350 0.29 3.54 -25.84
CA ALA A 350 1.03 2.30 -26.00
C ALA A 350 0.09 1.07 -26.13
N ILE A 351 -0.99 0.99 -25.34
CA ILE A 351 -2.01 -0.06 -25.48
C ILE A 351 -2.59 -0.06 -26.91
N LYS A 352 -2.99 1.11 -27.41
CA LYS A 352 -3.58 1.28 -28.75
C LYS A 352 -2.61 0.84 -29.84
N ASP A 353 -1.35 1.26 -29.78
CA ASP A 353 -0.39 0.96 -30.84
C ASP A 353 0.16 -0.48 -30.76
N PHE A 354 0.40 -0.99 -29.55
CA PHE A 354 0.98 -2.31 -29.34
C PHE A 354 -0.02 -3.44 -29.62
N PHE A 355 -1.28 -3.27 -29.21
CA PHE A 355 -2.34 -4.26 -29.41
C PHE A 355 -3.29 -3.94 -30.58
N GLY A 356 -3.24 -2.73 -31.15
CA GLY A 356 -4.12 -2.30 -32.25
C GLY A 356 -3.97 -3.07 -33.55
N LYS A 357 -2.98 -3.98 -33.67
CA LYS A 357 -2.93 -4.97 -34.76
C LYS A 357 -4.00 -6.06 -34.60
N PHE A 358 -4.62 -6.19 -33.42
CA PHE A 358 -5.52 -7.27 -33.00
C PHE A 358 -6.95 -6.79 -32.70
N THR A 359 -7.36 -5.64 -33.23
CA THR A 359 -8.62 -4.95 -32.93
C THR A 359 -9.89 -5.79 -33.15
N ARG A 360 -9.82 -6.91 -33.87
CA ARG A 360 -10.98 -7.75 -34.16
C ARG A 360 -10.64 -9.23 -34.02
N ILE A 361 -10.77 -9.76 -32.80
CA ILE A 361 -10.81 -11.21 -32.63
C ILE A 361 -12.25 -11.65 -32.93
N LYS A 362 -12.44 -12.43 -34.00
CA LYS A 362 -13.69 -13.15 -34.26
C LYS A 362 -13.69 -14.41 -33.40
N THR A 363 -14.37 -14.36 -32.27
CA THR A 363 -14.83 -15.57 -31.57
C THR A 363 -16.25 -15.85 -32.08
N ALA A 364 -16.66 -17.12 -32.14
CA ALA A 364 -17.78 -17.63 -32.95
C ALA A 364 -19.11 -16.84 -32.96
N GLU A 365 -19.39 -15.93 -32.00
CA GLU A 365 -20.57 -15.07 -31.99
C GLU A 365 -20.33 -13.58 -31.59
N ILE A 366 -19.10 -13.15 -31.28
CA ILE A 366 -18.81 -11.77 -30.82
C ILE A 366 -17.47 -11.26 -31.39
N GLU A 367 -17.48 -10.05 -31.98
CA GLU A 367 -16.25 -9.29 -32.30
C GLU A 367 -15.79 -8.53 -31.05
N LEU A 368 -14.65 -8.91 -30.49
CA LEU A 368 -14.08 -8.24 -29.31
C LEU A 368 -12.97 -7.28 -29.72
N GLU A 369 -13.12 -6.00 -29.34
CA GLU A 369 -12.07 -4.99 -29.47
C GLU A 369 -11.16 -5.05 -28.25
N ILE A 370 -10.03 -5.76 -28.38
CA ILE A 370 -9.04 -5.99 -27.31
C ILE A 370 -8.67 -4.68 -26.62
N VAL A 371 -8.38 -3.64 -27.39
CA VAL A 371 -7.93 -2.34 -26.89
C VAL A 371 -8.92 -1.77 -25.87
N ASN A 372 -10.22 -1.78 -26.15
CA ASN A 372 -11.22 -1.24 -25.23
C ASN A 372 -11.25 -2.03 -23.92
N ILE A 373 -11.21 -3.36 -24.02
CA ILE A 373 -11.18 -4.26 -22.86
C ILE A 373 -9.96 -3.99 -21.99
N LEU A 374 -8.78 -3.75 -22.58
CA LEU A 374 -7.57 -3.47 -21.80
C LEU A 374 -7.62 -2.10 -21.14
N LEU A 375 -8.21 -1.11 -21.81
CA LEU A 375 -8.31 0.27 -21.30
C LEU A 375 -9.27 0.39 -20.10
N GLU A 376 -10.18 -0.56 -19.88
CA GLU A 376 -11.07 -0.59 -18.71
C GLU A 376 -10.30 -0.70 -17.37
N ASP A 377 -9.08 -1.27 -17.36
CA ASP A 377 -8.24 -1.40 -16.16
C ASP A 377 -7.41 -0.14 -15.84
N ALA A 378 -7.65 0.98 -16.52
CA ALA A 378 -6.88 2.21 -16.36
C ALA A 378 -6.67 2.60 -14.89
N VAL A 379 -7.70 2.46 -14.05
CA VAL A 379 -7.62 2.85 -12.63
C VAL A 379 -6.83 1.88 -11.79
N ILE A 380 -6.98 0.58 -12.06
CA ILE A 380 -6.21 -0.47 -11.38
C ILE A 380 -4.73 -0.30 -11.73
N VAL A 381 -4.42 -0.08 -13.00
CA VAL A 381 -3.06 0.17 -13.49
C VAL A 381 -2.48 1.46 -12.92
N GLN A 382 -3.28 2.54 -12.89
CA GLN A 382 -2.86 3.83 -12.35
C GLN A 382 -2.46 3.70 -10.88
N ALA A 383 -3.34 3.13 -10.04
CA ALA A 383 -3.10 3.01 -8.61
C ALA A 383 -2.05 1.92 -8.26
N GLY A 384 -2.05 0.82 -9.01
CA GLY A 384 -1.22 -0.35 -8.75
C GLY A 384 0.22 -0.22 -9.25
N ILE A 385 0.44 0.51 -10.36
CA ILE A 385 1.73 0.57 -11.05
C ILE A 385 2.15 2.02 -11.30
N LEU A 386 1.38 2.81 -12.06
CA LEU A 386 1.86 4.11 -12.57
C LEU A 386 2.15 5.12 -11.47
N ASN A 387 1.27 5.22 -10.47
CA ASN A 387 1.46 6.14 -9.33
C ASN A 387 2.65 5.75 -8.44
N LYS A 388 3.10 4.50 -8.50
CA LYS A 388 4.17 3.96 -7.68
C LYS A 388 5.55 4.08 -8.34
N ILE A 389 5.64 4.58 -9.58
CA ILE A 389 6.92 4.76 -10.26
C ILE A 389 7.66 5.92 -9.59
N PRO A 390 8.82 5.68 -8.96
CA PRO A 390 9.53 6.72 -8.23
C PRO A 390 10.34 7.62 -9.18
N LEU A 391 10.73 8.80 -8.67
CA LEU A 391 11.69 9.72 -9.30
C LEU A 391 11.29 10.33 -10.67
N ILE A 392 10.01 10.22 -11.06
CA ILE A 392 9.52 10.76 -12.34
C ILE A 392 9.62 12.28 -12.43
N ASN A 393 9.37 12.98 -11.32
CA ASN A 393 9.45 14.45 -11.33
C ASN A 393 10.89 14.90 -11.56
N GLU A 394 11.82 14.25 -10.89
CA GLU A 394 13.25 14.50 -10.97
C GLU A 394 13.74 14.28 -12.42
N LEU A 395 13.30 13.21 -13.07
CA LEU A 395 13.58 12.95 -14.48
C LEU A 395 12.98 14.02 -15.40
N LEU A 396 11.71 14.40 -15.20
CA LEU A 396 11.03 15.43 -16.01
C LEU A 396 11.70 16.80 -15.82
N SER A 397 11.98 17.21 -14.58
CA SER A 397 12.66 18.46 -14.27
C SER A 397 14.05 18.50 -14.90
N TYR A 398 14.78 17.38 -14.86
CA TYR A 398 16.10 17.25 -15.49
C TYR A 398 16.02 17.40 -17.02
N LEU A 399 15.07 16.73 -17.67
CA LEU A 399 14.95 16.69 -19.14
C LEU A 399 14.29 17.93 -19.76
N ILE A 400 13.46 18.64 -19.01
CA ILE A 400 12.72 19.82 -19.49
C ILE A 400 13.44 21.12 -19.08
N PHE A 401 13.77 21.25 -17.80
CA PHE A 401 14.30 22.49 -17.21
C PHE A 401 15.80 22.44 -16.90
N GLN A 402 16.46 21.29 -17.10
CA GLN A 402 17.89 21.12 -16.83
C GLN A 402 18.23 21.45 -15.37
N THR A 403 17.39 20.98 -14.45
CA THR A 403 17.66 21.07 -13.01
C THR A 403 18.84 20.18 -12.62
N GLU A 404 19.50 20.49 -11.50
CA GLU A 404 20.50 19.59 -10.94
C GLU A 404 19.85 18.30 -10.39
N LEU A 405 20.59 17.19 -10.41
CA LEU A 405 20.17 15.92 -9.80
C LEU A 405 20.93 15.68 -8.50
N TYR A 406 20.18 15.30 -7.46
CA TYR A 406 20.74 14.93 -6.16
C TYR A 406 21.02 13.43 -6.12
N ILE A 407 22.29 13.05 -5.99
CA ILE A 407 22.75 11.67 -5.88
C ILE A 407 23.56 11.57 -4.59
N ASP A 408 23.16 10.69 -3.66
CA ASP A 408 23.84 10.50 -2.37
C ASP A 408 24.14 11.82 -1.63
N ASN A 409 23.15 12.71 -1.60
CA ASN A 409 23.23 14.04 -0.98
C ASN A 409 24.23 15.02 -1.64
N THR A 410 24.66 14.73 -2.87
CA THR A 410 25.51 15.59 -3.71
C THR A 410 24.74 16.05 -4.93
N SER A 411 24.80 17.35 -5.24
CA SER A 411 24.13 17.92 -6.41
C SER A 411 25.04 17.88 -7.63
N TYR A 412 24.53 17.35 -8.75
CA TYR A 412 25.25 17.26 -10.02
C TYR A 412 24.56 18.09 -11.11
N LEU A 413 25.37 18.88 -11.80
CA LEU A 413 24.93 19.70 -12.93
C LEU A 413 24.49 18.84 -14.13
N PRO A 414 23.53 19.32 -14.94
CA PRO A 414 23.13 18.67 -16.18
C PRO A 414 24.29 18.41 -17.14
N GLY A 415 24.29 17.23 -17.75
CA GLY A 415 25.32 16.82 -18.70
C GLY A 415 26.58 16.24 -18.07
N ARG A 416 26.72 16.26 -16.74
CA ARG A 416 27.72 15.45 -16.04
C ARG A 416 27.43 13.95 -16.22
N GLU A 417 28.48 13.15 -16.22
CA GLU A 417 28.38 11.70 -16.42
C GLU A 417 27.49 11.06 -15.35
N GLU A 418 27.72 11.41 -14.09
CA GLU A 418 26.99 10.87 -12.93
C GLU A 418 25.50 11.22 -12.99
N ALA A 419 25.16 12.48 -13.32
CA ALA A 419 23.78 12.93 -13.49
C ALA A 419 23.08 12.20 -14.64
N ASN A 420 23.79 12.02 -15.77
CA ASN A 420 23.26 11.32 -16.94
C ASN A 420 23.06 9.83 -16.68
N GLU A 421 23.99 9.17 -16.00
CA GLU A 421 23.83 7.77 -15.61
C GLU A 421 22.64 7.59 -14.67
N HIS A 422 22.50 8.48 -13.69
CA HIS A 422 21.38 8.43 -12.76
C HIS A 422 20.03 8.66 -13.44
N ALA A 423 19.93 9.69 -14.29
CA ALA A 423 18.74 9.93 -15.10
C ALA A 423 18.43 8.77 -16.05
N ALA A 424 19.46 8.12 -16.62
CA ALA A 424 19.27 6.93 -17.45
C ALA A 424 18.67 5.77 -16.63
N MET A 425 19.12 5.54 -15.40
CA MET A 425 18.52 4.51 -14.52
C MET A 425 17.06 4.80 -14.21
N ILE A 426 16.70 6.07 -13.95
CA ILE A 426 15.30 6.46 -13.70
C ILE A 426 14.45 6.26 -14.97
N LEU A 427 14.96 6.64 -16.14
CA LEU A 427 14.31 6.45 -17.43
C LEU A 427 14.07 4.96 -17.73
N GLU A 428 15.11 4.13 -17.58
CA GLU A 428 15.02 2.68 -17.77
C GLU A 428 13.98 2.05 -16.83
N ASN A 429 13.99 2.44 -15.56
CA ASN A 429 13.02 1.98 -14.57
C ASN A 429 11.58 2.36 -14.97
N MET A 430 11.37 3.62 -15.36
CA MET A 430 10.06 4.10 -15.82
C MET A 430 9.55 3.29 -17.01
N LEU A 431 10.40 3.03 -18.01
CA LEU A 431 10.01 2.26 -19.20
C LEU A 431 9.62 0.83 -18.86
N ILE A 432 10.37 0.18 -17.96
CA ILE A 432 10.07 -1.19 -17.51
C ILE A 432 8.74 -1.22 -16.75
N HIS A 433 8.49 -0.25 -15.87
CA HIS A 433 7.21 -0.15 -15.16
C HIS A 433 6.04 0.17 -16.10
N LEU A 434 6.22 1.05 -17.09
CA LEU A 434 5.22 1.32 -18.12
C LEU A 434 4.93 0.08 -18.97
N ALA A 435 5.96 -0.68 -19.34
CA ALA A 435 5.78 -1.94 -20.08
C ALA A 435 5.01 -2.97 -19.24
N ASN A 436 5.31 -3.05 -17.94
CA ASN A 436 4.54 -3.86 -17.01
C ASN A 436 3.07 -3.41 -16.92
N ALA A 437 2.83 -2.09 -16.87
CA ALA A 437 1.50 -1.51 -16.88
C ALA A 437 0.72 -1.82 -18.17
N VAL A 438 1.38 -1.85 -19.33
CA VAL A 438 0.75 -2.25 -20.61
C VAL A 438 0.33 -3.72 -20.58
N MET A 439 1.15 -4.59 -19.97
CA MET A 439 0.89 -6.03 -19.94
C MET A 439 -0.11 -6.45 -18.85
N GLN A 440 -0.24 -5.70 -17.76
CA GLN A 440 -1.07 -6.11 -16.62
C GLN A 440 -2.55 -6.35 -16.97
N PRO A 441 -3.24 -5.47 -17.73
CA PRO A 441 -4.64 -5.72 -18.12
C PRO A 441 -4.80 -6.96 -19.00
N LEU A 442 -3.84 -7.18 -19.90
CA LEU A 442 -3.81 -8.36 -20.78
C LEU A 442 -3.73 -9.63 -19.94
N LEU A 443 -2.86 -9.65 -18.93
CA LEU A 443 -2.69 -10.77 -18.02
C LEU A 443 -3.91 -10.98 -17.11
N ASN A 444 -4.68 -9.94 -16.82
CA ASN A 444 -5.90 -10.07 -16.00
C ASN A 444 -7.08 -10.61 -16.80
N ARG A 445 -7.30 -10.08 -18.01
CA ARG A 445 -8.53 -10.34 -18.78
C ARG A 445 -8.36 -11.36 -19.91
N LEU A 446 -7.19 -11.42 -20.54
CA LEU A 446 -7.01 -12.09 -21.84
C LEU A 446 -5.82 -13.05 -21.89
N ALA A 447 -5.26 -13.43 -20.74
CA ALA A 447 -4.03 -14.23 -20.65
C ALA A 447 -4.11 -15.56 -21.41
N ASP A 448 -5.26 -16.24 -21.38
CA ASP A 448 -5.42 -17.57 -21.98
C ASP A 448 -5.87 -17.53 -23.46
N THR A 449 -5.91 -16.35 -24.08
CA THR A 449 -6.36 -16.18 -25.47
C THR A 449 -5.33 -16.74 -26.46
N GLU A 450 -5.74 -17.68 -27.32
CA GLU A 450 -4.83 -18.39 -28.25
C GLU A 450 -4.06 -17.48 -29.22
N ILE A 451 -4.70 -16.41 -29.72
CA ILE A 451 -4.04 -15.44 -30.62
C ILE A 451 -2.93 -14.70 -29.85
N ILE A 452 -3.23 -14.23 -28.64
CA ILE A 452 -2.27 -13.54 -27.77
C ILE A 452 -1.08 -14.45 -27.44
N LYS A 453 -1.36 -15.71 -27.05
CA LYS A 453 -0.31 -16.70 -26.78
C LYS A 453 0.65 -16.87 -27.95
N LYS A 454 0.12 -17.06 -29.16
CA LYS A 454 0.92 -17.30 -30.36
C LYS A 454 1.73 -16.08 -30.78
N ASP A 455 1.15 -14.89 -30.66
CA ASP A 455 1.75 -13.67 -31.21
C ASP A 455 2.63 -12.91 -30.24
N TYR A 456 2.47 -13.11 -28.93
CA TYR A 456 3.21 -12.36 -27.91
C TYR A 456 4.04 -13.22 -26.96
N TYR A 457 3.56 -14.41 -26.57
CA TYR A 457 4.15 -15.11 -25.43
C TYR A 457 5.37 -15.95 -25.79
N ASN A 458 6.27 -16.06 -24.83
CA ASN A 458 7.40 -16.98 -24.89
C ASN A 458 6.88 -18.42 -24.96
N ARG A 459 7.47 -19.24 -25.85
CA ARG A 459 7.12 -20.65 -26.03
C ARG A 459 7.20 -21.47 -24.74
N GLN A 460 8.09 -21.08 -23.82
CA GLN A 460 8.23 -21.75 -22.52
C GLN A 460 7.05 -21.48 -21.57
N LEU A 461 6.34 -20.36 -21.76
CA LEU A 461 5.25 -19.89 -20.90
C LEU A 461 3.88 -19.93 -21.61
N ILE A 462 3.75 -20.74 -22.67
CA ILE A 462 2.54 -20.71 -23.52
C ILE A 462 1.41 -21.62 -23.01
N SER A 463 1.75 -22.63 -22.18
CA SER A 463 0.74 -23.54 -21.65
C SER A 463 -0.11 -22.86 -20.59
N THR A 464 -1.41 -23.15 -20.54
CA THR A 464 -2.33 -22.59 -19.53
C THR A 464 -1.80 -22.76 -18.10
N ARG A 465 -1.18 -23.91 -17.78
CA ARG A 465 -0.56 -24.15 -16.47
C ARG A 465 0.57 -23.18 -16.16
N GLU A 466 1.45 -22.92 -17.11
CA GLU A 466 2.59 -22.01 -16.88
C GLU A 466 2.13 -20.55 -16.83
N ILE A 467 1.12 -20.17 -17.61
CA ILE A 467 0.48 -18.84 -17.53
C ILE A 467 -0.13 -18.64 -16.13
N GLU A 468 -0.91 -19.59 -15.63
CA GLU A 468 -1.50 -19.50 -14.29
C GLU A 468 -0.44 -19.49 -13.18
N ARG A 469 0.65 -20.26 -13.32
CA ARG A 469 1.78 -20.18 -12.38
C ARG A 469 2.39 -18.78 -12.37
N PHE A 470 2.67 -18.24 -13.55
CA PHE A 470 3.23 -16.90 -13.71
C PHE A 470 2.32 -15.81 -13.10
N ARG A 471 1.00 -15.87 -13.34
CA ARG A 471 0.02 -14.95 -12.73
C ARG A 471 -0.02 -15.06 -11.21
N ASN A 472 0.13 -16.27 -10.67
CA ASN A 472 0.22 -16.49 -9.23
C ASN A 472 1.51 -15.90 -8.64
N ASP A 473 2.64 -16.05 -9.32
CA ASP A 473 3.91 -15.45 -8.91
C ASP A 473 3.84 -13.92 -8.90
N LEU A 474 3.21 -13.31 -9.91
CA LEU A 474 2.92 -11.87 -9.93
C LEU A 474 2.00 -11.45 -8.78
N SER A 475 0.95 -12.22 -8.51
CA SER A 475 0.05 -11.95 -7.38
C SER A 475 0.79 -12.00 -6.04
N TRP A 476 1.74 -12.92 -5.87
CA TRP A 476 2.62 -12.97 -4.70
C TRP A 476 3.55 -11.76 -4.61
N LYS A 477 4.15 -11.33 -5.72
CA LYS A 477 4.92 -10.08 -5.79
C LYS A 477 4.11 -8.90 -5.27
N TYR A 478 2.89 -8.68 -5.75
CA TYR A 478 2.07 -7.54 -5.32
C TYR A 478 1.75 -7.58 -3.82
N ARG A 479 1.39 -8.75 -3.30
CA ARG A 479 1.14 -8.93 -1.85
C ARG A 479 2.39 -8.63 -1.03
N TRP A 480 3.53 -9.20 -1.43
CA TRP A 480 4.79 -8.98 -0.74
C TRP A 480 5.19 -7.50 -0.74
N GLN A 481 5.11 -6.83 -1.88
CA GLN A 481 5.44 -5.41 -2.01
C GLN A 481 4.53 -4.54 -1.13
N ASN A 482 3.22 -4.78 -1.15
CA ASN A 482 2.26 -3.97 -0.38
C ASN A 482 2.38 -4.13 1.14
N TYR A 483 2.83 -5.29 1.63
CA TYR A 483 2.87 -5.56 3.08
C TYR A 483 4.28 -5.47 3.68
N VAL A 484 5.31 -5.85 2.94
CA VAL A 484 6.67 -6.03 3.49
C VAL A 484 7.70 -5.25 2.67
N GLY A 485 7.77 -5.50 1.36
CA GLY A 485 8.85 -5.01 0.52
C GLY A 485 8.95 -3.49 0.47
N GLU A 486 7.83 -2.79 0.33
CA GLU A 486 7.84 -1.32 0.26
C GLU A 486 8.16 -0.68 1.61
N ALA A 487 7.59 -1.22 2.69
CA ALA A 487 7.87 -0.78 4.06
C ALA A 487 9.37 -0.89 4.39
N GLN A 488 9.99 -2.01 4.01
CA GLN A 488 11.43 -2.22 4.18
C GLN A 488 12.25 -1.18 3.39
N LYS A 489 11.91 -0.92 2.13
CA LYS A 489 12.61 0.07 1.29
C LYS A 489 12.47 1.49 1.83
N ILE A 490 11.30 1.86 2.34
CA ILE A 490 11.04 3.14 3.01
C ILE A 490 11.92 3.26 4.26
N PHE A 491 11.93 2.23 5.11
CA PHE A 491 12.75 2.20 6.33
C PHE A 491 14.25 2.31 6.03
N GLU A 492 14.72 1.63 4.98
CA GLU A 492 16.12 1.67 4.53
C GLU A 492 16.45 2.92 3.70
N SER A 493 15.51 3.87 3.55
CA SER A 493 15.67 5.12 2.79
C SER A 493 16.22 4.91 1.38
N ARG A 494 15.63 3.96 0.65
CA ARG A 494 16.05 3.62 -0.71
C ARG A 494 14.89 3.37 -1.66
N TYR A 495 15.13 3.66 -2.93
CA TYR A 495 14.34 3.15 -4.05
C TYR A 495 15.02 1.95 -4.67
N GLU A 496 14.22 0.99 -5.12
CA GLU A 496 14.66 -0.10 -5.98
C GLU A 496 14.29 0.25 -7.41
N LEU A 497 15.27 0.28 -8.30
CA LEU A 497 15.09 0.62 -9.71
C LEU A 497 15.45 -0.59 -10.58
N PHE A 498 14.68 -0.83 -11.63
CA PHE A 498 15.04 -1.76 -12.69
C PHE A 498 15.88 -1.06 -13.76
N VAL A 499 16.98 -1.69 -14.17
CA VAL A 499 17.92 -1.16 -15.16
C VAL A 499 18.24 -2.19 -16.23
N LEU A 500 18.59 -1.71 -17.42
CA LEU A 500 18.99 -2.53 -18.56
C LEU A 500 20.50 -2.81 -18.48
N ALA A 501 20.85 -3.99 -17.97
CA ALA A 501 22.24 -4.44 -17.86
C ALA A 501 22.59 -5.39 -19.02
N PRO A 502 23.89 -5.59 -19.32
CA PRO A 502 24.32 -6.48 -20.41
C PRO A 502 23.80 -7.92 -20.32
N ARG A 503 23.51 -8.40 -19.10
CA ARG A 503 23.01 -9.76 -18.85
C ARG A 503 21.48 -9.87 -18.85
N GLY A 504 20.75 -8.76 -18.83
CA GLY A 504 19.33 -8.76 -18.56
C GLY A 504 18.83 -7.51 -17.84
N ILE A 505 17.54 -7.52 -17.51
CA ILE A 505 16.94 -6.56 -16.58
C ILE A 505 17.43 -6.90 -15.18
N ALA A 506 18.14 -5.95 -14.56
CA ALA A 506 18.70 -6.07 -13.21
C ALA A 506 18.04 -5.05 -12.27
N LYS A 507 18.25 -5.21 -10.96
CA LYS A 507 17.82 -4.26 -9.94
C LYS A 507 19.02 -3.53 -9.34
N VAL A 508 18.85 -2.23 -9.09
CA VAL A 508 19.81 -1.38 -8.36
C VAL A 508 19.08 -0.63 -7.26
N PHE A 509 19.82 -0.16 -6.26
CA PHE A 509 19.26 0.64 -5.18
C PHE A 509 19.82 2.05 -5.24
N VAL A 510 18.95 3.03 -5.05
CA VAL A 510 19.29 4.44 -4.97
C VAL A 510 18.87 4.96 -3.61
N TYR A 511 19.76 5.66 -2.93
CA TYR A 511 19.41 6.33 -1.68
C TYR A 511 18.48 7.53 -1.94
N ALA A 512 17.43 7.64 -1.14
CA ALA A 512 16.55 8.82 -1.13
C ALA A 512 15.97 9.02 0.27
N PRO A 513 15.89 10.26 0.78
CA PRO A 513 15.27 10.51 2.08
C PRO A 513 13.75 10.28 2.00
N ARG A 514 13.24 9.24 2.69
CA ARG A 514 11.81 8.82 2.67
C ARG A 514 11.08 9.01 3.99
N ASN A 515 11.49 10.01 4.79
CA ASN A 515 10.94 10.26 6.14
C ASN A 515 9.43 10.55 6.13
N ASN A 516 8.95 11.31 5.15
CA ASN A 516 7.52 11.64 5.03
C ASN A 516 6.69 10.39 4.74
N GLU A 517 7.20 9.49 3.91
CA GLU A 517 6.52 8.22 3.59
C GLU A 517 6.55 7.26 4.77
N LEU A 518 7.66 7.21 5.51
CA LEU A 518 7.79 6.44 6.75
C LEU A 518 6.76 6.87 7.80
N ALA A 519 6.55 8.18 7.95
CA ALA A 519 5.56 8.74 8.87
C ALA A 519 4.10 8.43 8.47
N GLN A 520 3.86 8.18 7.18
CA GLN A 520 2.53 7.85 6.64
C GLN A 520 2.23 6.34 6.64
N LEU A 521 3.19 5.48 7.03
CA LEU A 521 2.95 4.04 7.10
C LEU A 521 1.94 3.70 8.21
N GLY A 522 0.97 2.87 7.86
CA GLY A 522 -0.01 2.31 8.80
C GLY A 522 -0.14 0.79 8.65
N GLY A 523 -0.84 0.16 9.58
CA GLY A 523 -1.18 -1.27 9.51
C GLY A 523 0.03 -2.20 9.47
N ILE A 524 0.00 -3.19 8.56
CA ILE A 524 1.05 -4.20 8.41
C ILE A 524 2.41 -3.59 8.01
N PRO A 525 2.50 -2.67 7.04
CA PRO A 525 3.74 -1.95 6.73
C PRO A 525 4.44 -1.33 7.95
N LEU A 526 3.68 -0.64 8.82
CA LEU A 526 4.24 -0.05 10.05
C LEU A 526 4.73 -1.13 11.02
N LEU A 527 4.00 -2.23 11.17
CA LEU A 527 4.44 -3.34 12.01
C LEU A 527 5.75 -3.96 11.49
N VAL A 528 5.92 -4.06 10.16
CA VAL A 528 7.17 -4.52 9.55
C VAL A 528 8.34 -3.60 9.91
N THR A 529 8.17 -2.27 9.80
CA THR A 529 9.26 -1.33 10.16
C THR A 529 9.60 -1.38 11.65
N LEU A 530 8.59 -1.48 12.54
CA LEU A 530 8.80 -1.65 13.97
C LEU A 530 9.53 -2.97 14.31
N LEU A 531 9.22 -4.05 13.61
CA LEU A 531 9.93 -5.32 13.77
C LEU A 531 11.38 -5.24 13.29
N LEU A 532 11.65 -4.53 12.19
CA LEU A 532 13.01 -4.27 11.72
C LEU A 532 13.80 -3.44 12.72
N GLU A 533 13.21 -2.36 13.25
CA GLU A 533 13.82 -1.53 14.29
C GLU A 533 14.08 -2.33 15.57
N PHE A 534 13.10 -3.11 16.03
CA PHE A 534 13.27 -3.98 17.18
C PHE A 534 14.38 -5.01 16.96
N ARG A 535 14.41 -5.66 15.78
CA ARG A 535 15.47 -6.60 15.41
C ARG A 535 16.83 -5.92 15.50
N ASP A 536 16.99 -4.73 14.94
CA ASP A 536 18.27 -4.04 14.90
C ASP A 536 18.68 -3.55 16.30
N ALA A 537 17.73 -3.18 17.17
CA ALA A 537 17.96 -2.85 18.57
C ALA A 537 18.24 -4.07 19.48
N ALA A 538 17.66 -5.23 19.16
CA ALA A 538 17.77 -6.47 19.94
C ALA A 538 19.00 -7.31 19.55
N THR A 539 19.39 -7.30 18.27
CA THR A 539 20.52 -8.08 17.72
C THR A 539 21.80 -7.95 18.55
N PRO A 540 22.31 -6.73 18.87
CA PRO A 540 23.53 -6.61 19.66
C PRO A 540 23.39 -7.16 21.08
N ARG A 541 22.20 -7.11 21.68
CA ARG A 541 21.92 -7.65 23.02
C ARG A 541 21.79 -9.17 23.02
N LEU A 542 21.21 -9.73 21.96
CA LEU A 542 21.07 -11.18 21.82
C LEU A 542 22.43 -11.84 21.58
N GLN A 543 23.27 -11.22 20.74
CA GLN A 543 24.65 -11.68 20.49
C GLN A 543 25.52 -11.60 21.75
N SER A 544 25.35 -10.58 22.60
CA SER A 544 26.09 -10.49 23.86
C SER A 544 25.66 -11.56 24.88
N LEU A 545 24.37 -11.90 24.94
CA LEU A 545 23.89 -13.02 25.76
C LEU A 545 24.37 -14.39 25.25
N LEU A 546 24.34 -14.61 23.94
CA LEU A 546 24.83 -15.86 23.34
C LEU A 546 26.35 -16.02 23.53
N SER A 547 27.13 -14.96 23.35
CA SER A 547 28.58 -15.01 23.61
C SER A 547 28.90 -15.18 25.09
N PHE A 548 28.11 -14.60 26.01
CA PHE A 548 28.24 -14.86 27.44
C PHE A 548 27.94 -16.32 27.80
N LEU A 549 26.87 -16.90 27.28
CA LEU A 549 26.53 -18.31 27.48
C LEU A 549 27.57 -19.24 26.87
N GLY A 550 28.06 -18.94 25.66
CA GLY A 550 29.14 -19.70 25.01
C GLY A 550 30.42 -19.69 25.85
N ASN A 551 30.83 -18.53 26.36
CA ASN A 551 31.97 -18.41 27.27
C ASN A 551 31.75 -19.16 28.59
N GLY A 552 30.52 -19.15 29.13
CA GLY A 552 30.14 -19.92 30.31
C GLY A 552 30.24 -21.44 30.08
N VAL A 553 29.75 -21.93 28.95
CA VAL A 553 29.84 -23.35 28.56
C VAL A 553 31.31 -23.77 28.38
N VAL A 554 32.12 -22.96 27.69
CA VAL A 554 33.56 -23.20 27.51
C VAL A 554 34.27 -23.22 28.87
N PHE A 555 33.95 -22.30 29.78
CA PHE A 555 34.50 -22.27 31.14
C PHE A 555 34.15 -23.54 31.93
N VAL A 556 32.90 -24.00 31.89
CA VAL A 556 32.48 -25.23 32.58
C VAL A 556 33.22 -26.45 32.02
N LEU A 557 33.29 -26.57 30.69
CA LEU A 557 34.01 -27.67 30.03
C LEU A 557 35.51 -27.69 30.35
N THR A 558 36.19 -26.55 30.24
CA THR A 558 37.65 -26.51 30.45
C THR A 558 38.04 -26.50 31.92
N ARG A 559 37.41 -25.69 32.78
CA ARG A 559 37.83 -25.54 34.17
C ARG A 559 37.18 -26.51 35.14
N ILE A 560 35.92 -26.89 34.94
CA ILE A 560 35.22 -27.77 35.88
C ILE A 560 35.43 -29.21 35.46
N VAL A 561 35.04 -29.55 34.23
CA VAL A 561 35.17 -30.92 33.72
C VAL A 561 36.64 -31.27 33.50
N GLY A 562 37.41 -30.40 32.84
CA GLY A 562 38.84 -30.63 32.61
C GLY A 562 39.67 -30.80 33.89
N ARG A 563 39.41 -30.01 34.94
CA ARG A 563 40.08 -30.21 36.25
C ARG A 563 39.57 -31.45 36.98
N GLY A 564 38.29 -31.76 36.89
CA GLY A 564 37.72 -32.99 37.47
C GLY A 564 38.37 -34.24 36.89
N VAL A 565 38.47 -34.34 35.56
CA VAL A 565 39.16 -35.44 34.88
C VAL A 565 40.64 -35.49 35.26
N GLY A 566 41.32 -34.34 35.30
CA GLY A 566 42.73 -34.27 35.71
C GLY A 566 42.99 -34.74 37.14
N LEU A 567 42.05 -34.49 38.06
CA LEU A 567 42.13 -34.97 39.44
C LEU A 567 41.88 -36.49 39.54
N ILE A 568 40.92 -37.02 38.76
CA ILE A 568 40.67 -38.47 38.70
C ILE A 568 41.89 -39.21 38.14
N VAL A 569 42.49 -38.70 37.05
CA VAL A 569 43.71 -39.29 36.47
C VAL A 569 44.86 -39.26 37.47
N ARG A 570 45.04 -38.16 38.22
CA ARG A 570 46.04 -38.10 39.30
C ARG A 570 45.75 -39.05 40.45
N GLY A 571 44.49 -39.19 40.85
CA GLY A 571 44.08 -40.12 41.92
C GLY A 571 44.29 -41.58 41.53
N VAL A 572 43.99 -41.95 40.27
CA VAL A 572 44.24 -43.30 39.74
C VAL A 572 45.74 -43.57 39.64
N LEU A 573 46.53 -42.61 39.16
CA LEU A 573 48.00 -42.75 39.10
C LEU A 573 48.63 -42.87 40.51
N GLN A 574 48.08 -42.19 41.52
CA GLN A 574 48.54 -42.33 42.91
C GLN A 574 48.09 -43.66 43.54
N GLY A 575 46.90 -44.17 43.21
CA GLY A 575 46.41 -45.46 43.71
C GLY A 575 47.12 -46.67 43.11
N ILE A 576 47.65 -46.56 41.88
CA ILE A 576 48.46 -47.61 41.24
C ILE A 576 49.89 -47.65 41.83
N GLY A 577 50.35 -46.59 42.49
CA GLY A 577 51.67 -46.52 43.14
C GLY A 577 51.73 -47.08 44.57
N THR A 578 50.62 -47.53 45.15
CA THR A 578 50.55 -48.07 46.52
C THR A 578 49.90 -49.45 46.62
N ALA A 579 49.80 -50.18 45.50
CA ALA A 579 49.31 -51.57 45.45
C ALA A 579 50.47 -52.56 45.24
#